data_AF-A0A521CKH9-F1
#
_entry.id   AF-A0A521CKH9-F1
#
_cell.length_a   1.000
_cell.length_b   1.000
_cell.length_c   1.000
_cell.angle_alpha   90.00
_cell.angle_beta   90.00
_cell.angle_gamma   90.00
#
_symmetry.space_group_name_H-M   'P 1'
#
loop_
_entity.id
_entity.type
_entity.pdbx_description
1 polymer ?
#
loop_
_entity_poly.entity_id
_entity_poly.type
_entity_poly.pdbx_seq_one_letter_code
_entity_poly.pdbx_strand_id
1 'polypeptide(L)'
;MDDARSWIASKEPILAVEYKGTVRAYPLQIMIWHEIVNDRINGDPLLITFCPLCYSALVFERTVDGEVLEFGVSGFLHHSDLVMYDRKTETW
;
A
#
# COMPACT_ATOMS: atom_id res chain seq x y z
N MET A 1 -20.08 3.21 2.72
CA MET A 1 -19.52 3.31 4.08
C MET A 1 -20.16 2.31 5.04
N ASP A 2 -21.39 1.86 4.80
CA ASP A 2 -22.07 0.90 5.69
C ASP A 2 -21.41 -0.50 5.71
N ASP A 3 -20.88 -0.98 4.59
CA ASP A 3 -20.22 -2.31 4.56
C ASP A 3 -18.98 -2.37 5.45
N ALA A 4 -18.15 -1.31 5.46
CA ALA A 4 -16.94 -1.25 6.28
C ALA A 4 -17.25 -1.30 7.78
N ARG A 5 -18.37 -0.73 8.22
CA ARG A 5 -18.81 -0.77 9.63
C ARG A 5 -19.13 -2.19 10.11
N SER A 6 -19.38 -3.13 9.21
CA SER A 6 -19.71 -4.51 9.59
C SER A 6 -18.48 -5.32 10.03
N TRP A 7 -17.26 -4.93 9.63
CA TRP A 7 -16.03 -5.70 9.88
C TRP A 7 -14.85 -4.87 10.42
N ILE A 8 -14.95 -3.53 10.43
CA ILE A 8 -14.00 -2.66 11.12
C ILE A 8 -14.56 -2.30 12.50
N ALA A 9 -13.81 -2.60 13.56
CA ALA A 9 -14.21 -2.26 14.92
C ALA A 9 -14.15 -0.74 15.16
N SER A 10 -14.89 -0.24 16.16
CA SER A 10 -14.90 1.19 16.49
C SER A 10 -13.54 1.75 16.92
N LYS A 11 -12.64 0.89 17.41
CA LYS A 11 -11.26 1.22 17.76
C LYS A 11 -10.32 0.20 17.13
N GLU A 12 -9.74 0.56 16.00
CA GLU A 12 -8.86 -0.32 15.25
C GLU A 12 -7.70 0.47 14.63
N PRO A 13 -6.47 -0.08 14.60
CA PRO A 13 -5.36 0.60 13.95
C PRO A 13 -5.57 0.72 12.44
N ILE A 14 -5.18 1.87 11.92
CA ILE A 14 -5.19 2.19 10.49
C ILE A 14 -3.83 2.77 10.10
N LEU A 15 -3.47 2.63 8.84
CA LEU A 15 -2.47 3.47 8.19
C LEU A 15 -3.17 4.72 7.64
N ALA A 16 -2.81 5.90 8.14
CA ALA A 16 -3.29 7.18 7.62
C ALA A 16 -2.27 7.76 6.64
N VAL A 17 -2.72 8.11 5.44
CA VAL A 17 -1.91 8.78 4.42
C VAL A 17 -2.55 10.13 4.13
N GLU A 18 -1.83 11.20 4.39
CA GLU A 18 -2.18 12.56 3.94
C GLU A 18 -1.29 12.94 2.77
N TYR A 19 -1.91 13.23 1.63
CA TYR A 19 -1.19 13.62 0.41
C TYR A 19 -1.94 14.73 -0.31
N LYS A 20 -1.25 15.86 -0.53
CA LYS A 20 -1.81 17.07 -1.18
C LYS A 20 -3.18 17.47 -0.60
N GLY A 21 -3.32 17.44 0.73
CA GLY A 21 -4.55 17.81 1.44
C GLY A 21 -5.67 16.76 1.44
N THR A 22 -5.48 15.62 0.76
CA THR A 22 -6.43 14.50 0.79
C THR A 22 -5.92 13.44 1.77
N VAL A 23 -6.78 13.05 2.71
CA VAL A 23 -6.49 12.01 3.71
C VAL A 23 -7.17 10.70 3.31
N ARG A 24 -6.42 9.60 3.35
CA ARG A 24 -6.95 8.24 3.21
C ARG A 24 -6.55 7.38 4.41
N ALA A 25 -7.44 6.46 4.75
CA ALA A 25 -7.24 5.48 5.82
C ALA A 25 -7.26 4.08 5.22
N TYR A 26 -6.23 3.30 5.51
CA TYR A 26 -6.09 1.90 5.10
C TYR A 26 -6.13 1.03 6.36
N PRO A 27 -7.14 0.16 6.53
CA PRO A 27 -7.23 -0.70 7.72
C PRO A 27 -5.99 -1.57 7.87
N LEU A 28 -5.34 -1.51 9.05
CA LEU A 28 -4.10 -2.27 9.25
C LEU A 28 -4.34 -3.77 9.15
N GLN A 29 -5.52 -4.25 9.56
CA GLN A 29 -5.93 -5.64 9.40
C GLN A 29 -5.91 -6.12 7.93
N ILE A 30 -6.16 -5.23 6.96
CA ILE A 30 -6.05 -5.58 5.53
C ILE A 30 -4.59 -5.49 5.07
N MET A 31 -3.91 -4.42 5.49
CA MET A 31 -2.52 -4.15 5.09
C MET A 31 -1.56 -5.24 5.57
N ILE A 32 -1.79 -5.85 6.73
CA ILE A 32 -0.97 -6.97 7.24
C ILE A 32 -1.01 -8.18 6.29
N TRP A 33 -2.14 -8.42 5.61
CA TRP A 33 -2.27 -9.58 4.70
C TRP A 33 -1.87 -9.26 3.26
N HIS A 34 -2.13 -8.04 2.80
CA HIS A 34 -1.95 -7.68 1.39
C HIS A 34 -0.68 -6.88 1.13
N GLU A 35 -0.15 -6.20 2.14
CA GLU A 35 1.10 -5.43 2.18
C GLU A 35 1.19 -4.24 1.21
N ILE A 36 0.46 -4.24 0.10
CA ILE A 36 0.53 -3.27 -0.99
C ILE A 36 -0.87 -2.82 -1.44
N VAL A 37 -1.02 -1.50 -1.65
CA VAL A 37 -2.18 -0.90 -2.33
C VAL A 37 -1.69 0.02 -3.46
N ASN A 38 -2.13 -0.25 -4.69
CA ASN A 38 -1.92 0.61 -5.86
C ASN A 38 -3.07 1.64 -5.95
N ASP A 39 -2.95 2.76 -5.24
CA ASP A 39 -4.01 3.78 -5.18
C ASP A 39 -3.78 4.94 -6.17
N ARG A 40 -4.79 5.81 -6.29
CA ARG A 40 -4.68 7.15 -6.87
C ARG A 40 -5.26 8.18 -5.91
N ILE A 41 -4.41 9.09 -5.44
CA ILE A 41 -4.82 10.19 -4.57
C ILE A 41 -4.67 11.50 -5.37
N ASN A 42 -5.77 12.23 -5.55
CA ASN A 42 -5.81 13.44 -6.39
C ASN A 42 -5.35 13.20 -7.84
N GLY A 43 -5.51 11.98 -8.35
CA GLY A 43 -5.09 11.56 -9.70
C GLY A 43 -3.69 10.97 -9.76
N ASP A 44 -2.82 11.31 -8.81
CA ASP A 44 -1.44 10.86 -8.77
C ASP A 44 -1.36 9.37 -8.40
N PRO A 45 -0.59 8.56 -9.15
CA PRO A 45 -0.48 7.14 -8.91
C PRO A 45 0.46 6.90 -7.72
N LEU A 46 -0.10 6.43 -6.59
CA LEU A 46 0.67 6.15 -5.38
C LEU A 46 0.68 4.65 -5.08
N LEU A 47 1.80 4.18 -4.56
CA LEU A 47 2.00 2.85 -4.01
C LEU A 47 2.11 2.95 -2.51
N ILE A 48 1.13 2.42 -1.79
CA ILE A 48 1.09 2.44 -0.33
C ILE A 48 1.53 1.06 0.13
N THR A 49 2.60 0.99 0.92
CA THR A 49 3.15 -0.27 1.41
C THR A 49 3.12 -0.33 2.93
N PHE A 50 3.00 -1.53 3.47
CA PHE A 50 3.14 -1.81 4.89
C PHE A 50 3.94 -3.10 5.09
N CYS A 51 5.02 -3.01 5.83
CA CYS A 51 5.82 -4.17 6.21
C CYS A 51 5.35 -4.70 7.57
N PRO A 52 4.75 -5.91 7.66
CA PRO A 52 4.29 -6.46 8.92
C PRO A 52 5.44 -6.85 9.86
N LEU A 53 6.64 -7.12 9.33
CA LEU A 53 7.82 -7.47 10.13
C LEU A 53 8.47 -6.24 10.78
N CYS A 54 8.53 -5.13 10.04
CA CYS A 54 9.16 -3.89 10.46
C CYS A 54 8.16 -2.90 11.10
N TYR A 55 6.87 -3.21 11.04
CA TYR A 55 5.76 -2.38 11.53
C TYR A 55 5.83 -0.94 11.02
N SER A 56 6.17 -0.77 9.75
CA SER A 56 6.37 0.54 9.11
C SER A 56 5.68 0.58 7.76
N ALA A 57 5.32 1.79 7.35
CA ALA A 57 4.68 2.06 6.07
C ALA A 57 5.52 3.03 5.25
N LEU A 58 5.55 2.82 3.94
CA LEU A 58 6.15 3.74 2.98
C LEU A 58 5.14 4.03 1.87
N VAL A 59 5.23 5.22 1.30
CA VAL A 59 4.38 5.64 0.18
C VAL A 59 5.27 6.18 -0.92
N PHE A 60 5.12 5.63 -2.12
CA PHE A 60 5.90 5.99 -3.29
C PHE A 60 4.99 6.50 -4.40
N GLU A 61 5.48 7.41 -5.23
CA GLU A 61 4.89 7.61 -6.55
C GLU A 61 5.30 6.44 -7.44
N ARG A 62 4.32 5.80 -8.11
CA ARG A 62 4.56 4.58 -8.92
C ARG A 62 4.73 4.86 -10.41
N THR A 63 5.22 6.06 -10.72
CA THR A 63 5.67 6.42 -12.07
C THR A 63 7.16 6.13 -12.16
N VAL A 64 7.55 5.14 -12.97
CA VAL A 64 8.94 4.76 -13.21
C VAL A 64 9.22 4.94 -14.69
N ASP A 65 10.27 5.69 -15.03
CA ASP A 65 10.65 6.00 -16.43
C ASP A 65 9.50 6.54 -17.30
N GLY A 66 8.59 7.30 -16.68
CA GLY A 66 7.42 7.89 -17.34
C GLY A 66 6.22 6.96 -17.49
N GLU A 67 6.32 5.71 -17.06
CA GLU A 67 5.23 4.74 -17.05
C GLU A 67 4.65 4.55 -15.65
N VAL A 68 3.33 4.46 -15.57
CA VAL A 68 2.63 4.15 -14.32
C VAL A 68 2.59 2.63 -14.14
N LEU A 69 3.34 2.11 -13.17
CA LEU A 69 3.45 0.67 -12.89
C LEU A 69 2.47 0.22 -11.80
N GLU A 70 2.13 -1.07 -11.79
CA GLU A 70 1.42 -1.72 -10.69
C GLU A 70 2.31 -2.73 -10.00
N PHE A 71 2.44 -2.61 -8.69
CA PHE A 71 3.32 -3.47 -7.91
C PHE A 71 2.55 -4.57 -7.17
N GLY A 72 3.20 -5.71 -6.98
CA GLY A 72 2.72 -6.81 -6.15
C GLY A 72 3.79 -7.34 -5.19
N VAL A 73 3.34 -8.23 -4.29
CA VAL A 73 4.17 -8.91 -3.30
C VAL A 73 4.89 -10.07 -3.99
N SER A 74 6.23 -10.05 -4.04
CA SER A 74 7.00 -11.11 -4.72
C SER A 74 7.18 -12.38 -3.88
N GLY A 75 7.03 -12.26 -2.55
CA GLY A 75 7.40 -13.30 -1.58
C GLY A 75 8.89 -13.34 -1.24
N PHE A 76 9.73 -12.53 -1.91
CA PHE A 76 11.15 -12.38 -1.56
C PHE A 76 11.35 -11.26 -0.54
N LEU A 77 12.35 -11.43 0.31
CA LEU A 77 12.76 -10.47 1.31
C LEU A 77 14.23 -10.09 1.11
N HIS A 78 14.52 -8.81 1.23
CA HIS A 78 15.89 -8.28 1.30
C HIS A 78 16.08 -7.63 2.67
N HIS A 79 16.96 -8.19 3.51
CA HIS A 79 17.12 -7.76 4.91
C HIS A 79 15.81 -7.71 5.72
N SER A 80 14.87 -8.61 5.43
CA SER A 80 13.51 -8.66 6.02
C SER A 80 12.52 -7.61 5.50
N ASP A 81 12.91 -6.82 4.50
CA ASP A 81 12.01 -5.92 3.79
C ASP A 81 11.47 -6.55 2.52
N LEU A 82 10.19 -6.28 2.22
CA LEU A 82 9.50 -6.79 1.04
C LEU A 82 10.19 -6.34 -0.25
N VAL A 83 10.53 -7.30 -1.10
CA VAL A 83 10.85 -7.03 -2.51
C VAL A 83 9.55 -7.02 -3.31
N MET A 84 9.31 -5.93 -4.02
CA MET A 84 8.11 -5.74 -4.83
C MET A 84 8.41 -6.17 -6.27
N TYR A 85 7.42 -6.68 -6.99
CA TYR A 85 7.54 -6.94 -8.43
C TYR A 85 6.59 -6.05 -9.22
N ASP A 86 7.01 -5.62 -10.42
CA ASP A 86 6.13 -5.00 -11.41
C ASP A 86 5.25 -6.07 -12.07
N ARG A 87 3.93 -5.89 -11.99
CA ARG A 87 2.96 -6.80 -12.59
C ARG A 87 2.97 -6.80 -14.12
N LYS A 88 3.51 -5.76 -14.76
CA LYS A 88 3.56 -5.66 -16.22
C LYS A 88 4.67 -6.54 -16.80
N THR A 89 5.85 -6.51 -16.21
CA THR A 89 7.04 -7.23 -16.71
C THR A 89 7.40 -8.47 -15.90
N GLU A 90 6.80 -8.65 -14.73
CA GLU A 90 7.16 -9.69 -13.75
C GLU A 90 8.60 -9.61 -13.25
N THR A 91 9.19 -8.40 -13.28
CA THR A 91 10.54 -8.12 -12.79
C THR A 91 10.51 -7.39 -11.43
N TRP A 92 11.62 -7.45 -10.69
CA TRP A 92 11.83 -6.80 -9.40
C TRP A 92 13.15 -6.03 -9.36
#